data_AF-A0A7V5T7C9-F1
#
_entry.id   AF-A0A7V5T7C9-F1
#
_cell.length_a   1.000
_cell.length_b   1.000
_cell.length_c   1.000
_cell.angle_alpha   90.00
_cell.angle_beta   90.00
_cell.angle_gamma   90.00
#
_symmetry.space_group_name_H-M   'P 1'
#
loop_
_entity.id
_entity.type
_entity.pdbx_description
1 polymer ?
#
loop_
_entity_poly.entity_id
_entity_poly.type
_entity_poly.pdbx_seq_one_letter_code
_entity_poly.pdbx_strand_id
1 'polypeptide(L)'
;MRIKRADVIFAGFVLSVILFLVFLSTRPRVAPSPLPRDDAHHAARTRSECLACHDPEDPAAPRPLRPSHPQKWRDAAFACTNCHSRE
;
A
#
# COMPACT_ATOMS: atom_id res chain seq x y z
N MET A 1 -10.87 39.14 19.00
CA MET A 1 -11.56 37.88 18.62
C MET A 1 -12.26 37.32 19.85
N ARG A 2 -13.58 37.11 19.80
CA ARG A 2 -14.34 36.55 20.93
C ARG A 2 -14.60 35.08 20.61
N ILE A 3 -13.80 34.18 21.22
CA ILE A 3 -13.94 32.74 21.01
C ILE A 3 -15.30 32.32 21.57
N LYS A 4 -16.17 31.80 20.69
CA LYS A 4 -17.48 31.29 21.09
C LYS A 4 -17.32 29.84 21.56
N ARG A 5 -18.24 29.37 22.40
CA ARG A 5 -18.26 27.95 22.82
C ARG A 5 -18.27 26.98 21.63
N ALA A 6 -18.92 27.37 20.54
CA ALA A 6 -18.91 26.62 19.28
C ALA A 6 -17.50 26.45 18.68
N ASP A 7 -16.66 27.50 18.75
CA ASP A 7 -15.29 27.47 18.22
C ASP A 7 -14.41 26.51 19.04
N VAL A 8 -14.62 26.46 20.37
CA VAL A 8 -13.91 25.53 21.26
C VAL A 8 -14.31 24.07 20.97
N ILE A 9 -15.61 23.81 20.79
CA ILE A 9 -16.12 22.47 20.47
C ILE A 9 -15.58 22.02 19.11
N PHE A 10 -15.61 22.90 18.10
CA PHE A 10 -15.09 22.62 16.77
C PHE A 10 -13.58 22.32 16.80
N ALA A 11 -12.80 23.16 17.48
CA ALA A 11 -11.36 22.94 17.64
C ALA A 11 -11.05 21.62 18.35
N GLY A 12 -11.80 21.27 19.41
CA GLY A 12 -11.67 19.99 20.10
C GLY A 12 -11.98 18.80 19.20
N PHE A 13 -13.03 18.89 18.37
CA PHE A 13 -13.37 17.85 17.41
C PHE A 13 -12.27 17.64 16.35
N VAL A 14 -11.76 18.73 15.76
CA VAL A 14 -10.67 18.67 14.79
C VAL A 14 -9.43 18.04 15.41
N LEU A 15 -9.06 18.45 16.63
CA LEU A 15 -7.92 17.88 17.34
C LEU A 15 -8.11 16.37 17.59
N SER A 16 -9.31 15.95 17.98
CA SER A 16 -9.66 14.54 18.18
C SER A 16 -9.48 13.72 16.89
N VAL A 17 -9.97 14.22 15.75
CA VAL A 17 -9.80 13.55 14.45
C VAL A 17 -8.32 13.43 14.07
N ILE A 18 -7.53 14.49 14.26
CA ILE A 18 -6.09 14.47 13.97
C ILE A 18 -5.39 13.42 14.83
N LEU A 19 -5.62 13.41 16.14
CA LEU A 19 -5.03 12.43 17.05
C LEU A 19 -5.43 11.00 16.69
N PHE A 20 -6.69 10.79 16.32
CA PHE A 20 -7.20 9.49 15.91
C PHE A 20 -6.53 8.99 14.61
N LEU A 21 -6.38 9.86 13.62
CA LEU A 21 -5.69 9.53 12.37
C LEU A 21 -4.21 9.23 12.59
N VAL A 22 -3.53 10.00 13.45
CA VAL A 22 -2.14 9.73 13.85
C VAL A 22 -2.03 8.37 14.51
N PHE A 23 -2.94 8.05 15.44
CA PHE A 23 -2.98 6.75 16.10
C PHE A 23 -3.21 5.59 15.12
N LEU A 24 -4.06 5.76 14.12
CA LEU A 24 -4.24 4.75 13.06
C LEU A 24 -3.01 4.64 12.16
N SER A 25 -2.33 5.76 11.89
CA SER A 25 -1.14 5.79 11.03
C SER A 25 0.07 5.11 11.66
N THR A 26 0.17 5.08 13.00
CA THR A 26 1.29 4.46 13.72
C THR A 26 1.11 2.95 13.96
N ARG A 27 -0.07 2.40 13.65
CA ARG A 27 -0.28 0.95 13.78
C ARG A 27 0.52 0.18 12.72
N PRO A 28 1.24 -0.88 13.11
CA PRO A 28 1.97 -1.71 12.17
C PRO A 28 0.99 -2.34 11.19
N ARG A 29 1.23 -2.11 9.90
CA ARG A 29 0.52 -2.83 8.84
C ARG A 29 1.12 -4.23 8.74
N VAL A 30 0.31 -5.20 8.33
CA VAL A 30 0.83 -6.53 8.00
C VAL A 30 1.92 -6.35 6.95
N ALA A 31 3.14 -6.76 7.29
CA ALA A 31 4.26 -6.66 6.38
C ALA A 31 3.96 -7.56 5.18
N PRO A 32 4.01 -7.03 3.95
CA PRO A 32 3.92 -7.85 2.75
C PRO A 32 5.09 -8.84 2.72
N SER A 33 4.88 -10.00 2.09
CA SER A 33 5.95 -10.97 1.93
C SER A 33 7.10 -10.39 1.10
N PRO A 34 8.36 -10.63 1.45
CA PRO A 34 9.50 -10.25 0.64
C PRO A 34 9.51 -11.00 -0.70
N LEU A 35 10.30 -10.49 -1.64
CA LEU A 35 10.57 -11.20 -2.89
C LEU A 35 11.41 -12.46 -2.59
N PRO A 36 11.09 -13.61 -3.21
CA PRO A 36 11.95 -14.79 -3.16
C PRO A 36 13.37 -14.49 -3.67
N ARG A 37 14.37 -15.17 -3.08
CA ARG A 37 15.78 -15.06 -3.49
C ARG A 37 16.11 -16.07 -4.58
N ASP A 38 15.51 -15.89 -5.75
CA ASP A 38 15.79 -16.69 -6.95
C ASP A 38 16.10 -15.81 -8.16
N ASP A 39 16.71 -16.41 -9.18
CA ASP A 39 17.19 -15.68 -10.35
C ASP A 39 16.08 -14.92 -11.09
N ALA A 40 14.85 -15.43 -11.09
CA ALA A 40 13.73 -14.77 -11.77
C ALA A 40 13.34 -13.47 -11.06
N HIS A 41 13.21 -13.50 -9.73
CA HIS A 41 12.89 -12.32 -8.94
C HIS A 41 14.08 -11.35 -8.84
N HIS A 42 15.30 -11.88 -8.84
CA HIS A 42 16.52 -11.08 -8.91
C HIS A 42 16.79 -10.47 -10.28
N ALA A 43 16.28 -11.02 -11.37
CA ALA A 43 16.41 -10.45 -12.71
C ALA A 43 15.35 -9.40 -13.00
N ALA A 44 14.11 -9.59 -12.52
CA ALA A 44 13.03 -8.64 -12.73
C ALA A 44 13.40 -7.26 -12.15
N ARG A 45 13.26 -6.19 -12.93
CA ARG A 45 13.50 -4.78 -12.60
C ARG A 45 12.24 -3.94 -12.79
N THR A 46 11.35 -4.36 -13.68
CA THR A 46 10.17 -3.57 -14.06
C THR A 46 8.87 -4.21 -13.58
N ARG A 47 7.82 -3.38 -13.46
CA ARG A 47 6.46 -3.84 -13.15
C ARG A 47 5.95 -4.85 -14.19
N SER A 48 6.21 -4.59 -15.47
CA SER A 48 5.81 -5.48 -16.56
C SER A 48 6.44 -6.86 -16.45
N GLU A 49 7.72 -6.93 -16.05
CA GLU A 49 8.38 -8.22 -15.82
C GLU A 49 7.77 -8.99 -14.64
N CYS A 50 7.34 -8.30 -13.58
CA CYS A 50 6.60 -8.96 -12.49
C CYS A 50 5.23 -9.50 -12.97
N LEU A 51 4.51 -8.69 -13.76
CA LEU A 51 3.18 -9.06 -14.22
C LEU A 51 3.18 -10.15 -15.29
N ALA A 52 4.30 -10.39 -15.97
CA ALA A 52 4.42 -11.56 -16.86
C ALA A 52 4.04 -12.90 -16.19
N CYS A 53 4.22 -13.00 -14.86
CA CYS A 53 3.82 -14.17 -14.08
C CYS A 53 2.70 -13.92 -13.07
N HIS A 54 2.48 -12.65 -12.69
CA HIS A 54 1.60 -12.26 -11.60
C HIS A 54 0.39 -11.44 -12.03
N ASP A 55 0.15 -11.20 -13.32
CA ASP A 55 -1.01 -10.44 -13.78
C ASP A 55 -2.33 -11.16 -13.38
N PRO A 56 -3.20 -10.53 -12.57
CA PRO A 56 -4.49 -11.13 -12.24
C PRO A 56 -5.51 -11.05 -13.38
N GLU A 57 -5.25 -10.28 -14.43
CA GLU A 57 -6.11 -10.13 -15.61
C GLU A 57 -5.71 -11.10 -16.73
N ASP A 58 -4.52 -11.71 -16.67
CA ASP A 58 -4.09 -12.75 -17.60
C ASP A 58 -4.44 -14.16 -17.07
N PRO A 59 -5.37 -14.89 -17.71
CA PRO A 59 -5.72 -16.25 -17.30
C PRO A 59 -4.57 -17.26 -17.52
N ALA A 60 -3.57 -16.92 -18.33
CA ALA A 60 -2.37 -17.74 -18.53
C ALA A 60 -1.27 -17.46 -17.51
N ALA A 61 -1.42 -16.44 -16.66
CA ALA A 61 -0.44 -16.12 -15.63
C ALA A 61 -0.27 -17.31 -14.67
N PRO A 62 0.94 -17.84 -14.49
CA PRO A 62 1.18 -19.01 -13.66
C PRO A 62 0.88 -18.79 -12.17
N ARG A 63 1.03 -17.56 -11.66
CA ARG A 63 0.80 -17.22 -10.25
C ARG A 63 0.17 -15.83 -10.10
N PRO A 64 -1.09 -15.62 -10.52
CA PRO A 64 -1.71 -14.31 -10.47
C PRO A 64 -1.75 -13.74 -9.05
N LEU A 65 -1.76 -12.40 -8.94
CA LEU A 65 -1.99 -11.72 -7.67
C LEU A 65 -3.31 -12.19 -7.05
N ARG A 66 -3.32 -12.37 -5.73
CA ARG A 66 -4.52 -12.77 -5.00
C ARG A 66 -5.61 -11.69 -5.11
N PRO A 67 -6.91 -12.04 -5.06
CA PRO A 67 -8.00 -11.05 -5.06
C PRO A 67 -7.94 -10.04 -3.92
N SER A 68 -7.26 -10.39 -2.81
CA SER A 68 -7.03 -9.50 -1.66
C SER A 68 -5.87 -8.53 -1.85
N HIS A 69 -5.11 -8.62 -2.93
CA HIS A 69 -3.99 -7.72 -3.18
C HIS A 69 -4.50 -6.29 -3.46
N PRO A 70 -3.90 -5.24 -2.86
CA PRO A 70 -4.27 -3.86 -3.13
C PRO A 70 -4.21 -3.52 -4.63
N GLN A 71 -5.18 -2.75 -5.14
CA GLN A 71 -5.28 -2.44 -6.58
C GLN A 71 -4.20 -1.48 -7.10
N LYS A 72 -3.26 -1.06 -6.25
CA LYS A 72 -2.19 -0.12 -6.63
C LYS A 72 -1.27 -0.68 -7.72
N TRP A 73 -1.26 -2.00 -7.92
CA TRP A 73 -0.59 -2.61 -9.05
C TRP A 73 -1.14 -2.14 -10.41
N ARG A 74 -2.37 -1.63 -10.52
CA ARG A 74 -2.92 -1.09 -11.78
C ARG A 74 -2.29 0.23 -12.21
N ASP A 75 -1.68 0.95 -11.27
CA ASP A 75 -0.96 2.17 -11.58
C ASP A 75 0.38 1.84 -12.24
N ALA A 76 0.56 2.27 -13.49
CA ALA A 76 1.77 2.03 -14.26
C ALA A 76 3.02 2.68 -13.66
N ALA A 77 2.86 3.75 -12.87
CA ALA A 77 3.96 4.42 -12.19
C ALA A 77 4.33 3.73 -10.86
N PHE A 78 3.53 2.79 -10.37
CA PHE A 78 3.76 2.15 -9.09
C PHE A 78 4.64 0.90 -9.20
N ALA A 79 5.77 0.90 -8.49
CA ALA A 79 6.65 -0.26 -8.39
C ALA A 79 6.17 -1.25 -7.31
N CYS A 80 6.11 -2.53 -7.65
CA CYS A 80 5.77 -3.62 -6.73
C CYS A 80 6.70 -3.66 -5.50
N THR A 81 7.96 -3.24 -5.69
CA THR A 81 9.01 -3.21 -4.67
C THR A 81 8.81 -2.14 -3.60
N ASN A 82 7.87 -1.22 -3.77
CA ASN A 82 7.47 -0.29 -2.71
C ASN A 82 6.84 -1.00 -1.51
N CYS A 83 6.31 -2.21 -1.73
CA CYS A 83 5.77 -3.06 -0.69
C CYS A 83 6.61 -4.34 -0.56
N HIS A 84 6.95 -5.01 -1.66
CA HIS A 84 7.70 -6.27 -1.63
C HIS A 84 9.22 -6.02 -1.69
N SER A 85 9.89 -6.00 -0.54
CA SER A 85 11.34 -5.75 -0.47
C SER A 85 12.15 -6.86 -1.17
N ARG A 86 13.22 -6.44 -1.86
CA ARG A 86 14.36 -7.29 -2.21
C ARG A 86 15.25 -7.28 -0.98
N GLU A 87 15.28 -8.37 -0.23
CA GLU A 87 16.25 -8.53 0.85
C GLU A 87 17.54 -9.16 0.35
#